data_AF-A0A7X8IMC1-F1
#
_entry.id   AF-A0A7X8IMC1-F1
#
_cell.length_a   1.000
_cell.length_b   1.000
_cell.length_c   1.000
_cell.angle_alpha   90.00
_cell.angle_beta   90.00
_cell.angle_gamma   90.00
#
_symmetry.space_group_name_H-M   'P 1'
#
loop_
_entity.id
_entity.type
_entity.pdbx_description
1 polymer ?
#
loop_
_entity_poly.entity_id
_entity_poly.type
_entity_poly.pdbx_seq_one_letter_code
_entity_poly.pdbx_strand_id
1 'polypeptide(L)'
;LCIFIPSTIEETVNAPAIQIFYILILGVLSSAAAYCAWAKALSLAKSVSSVSNYMFVTPFLTSVLAMVIAGESVEKSTVIGGIIIFAGLILFTVAGKIQKKK
;
A
#
# COMPACT_ATOMS: atom_id res chain seq x y z
N LEU A 1 -10.46 14.72 -13.21
CA LEU A 1 -11.10 13.45 -13.61
C LEU A 1 -12.43 13.63 -14.34
N CYS A 2 -13.24 14.66 -14.06
CA CYS A 2 -14.59 14.79 -14.62
C CYS A 2 -14.67 14.85 -16.16
N ILE A 3 -13.59 15.27 -16.83
CA ILE A 3 -13.50 15.30 -18.31
C ILE A 3 -13.54 13.90 -18.95
N PHE A 4 -13.19 12.84 -18.20
CA PHE A 4 -13.20 11.44 -18.70
C PHE A 4 -14.49 10.69 -18.39
N ILE A 5 -15.43 11.30 -17.64
CA ILE A 5 -16.71 10.67 -17.30
C ILE A 5 -17.48 10.18 -18.55
N PRO A 6 -17.67 10.99 -19.61
CA PRO A 6 -18.47 10.55 -20.75
C PRO A 6 -17.90 9.30 -21.43
N SER A 7 -16.58 9.21 -21.62
CA SER A 7 -15.96 8.01 -22.20
C SER A 7 -16.00 6.82 -21.23
N THR A 8 -15.84 7.07 -19.92
CA THR A 8 -15.86 6.01 -18.90
C THR A 8 -17.23 5.34 -18.80
N ILE A 9 -18.32 6.09 -18.98
CA ILE A 9 -19.69 5.53 -18.95
C ILE A 9 -19.88 4.55 -20.11
N GLU A 10 -19.46 4.93 -21.32
CA GLU A 10 -19.55 4.04 -22.48
C GLU A 10 -18.70 2.77 -22.30
N GLU A 11 -17.48 2.91 -21.79
CA GLU A 11 -16.61 1.75 -21.52
C GLU A 11 -17.17 0.84 -20.41
N THR A 12 -17.73 1.42 -19.35
CA THR A 12 -18.28 0.65 -18.21
C THR A 12 -19.50 -0.16 -18.62
N VAL A 13 -20.40 0.40 -19.45
CA VAL A 13 -21.60 -0.29 -19.93
C VAL A 13 -21.25 -1.50 -20.81
N ASN A 14 -20.17 -1.41 -21.57
CA ASN A 14 -19.71 -2.48 -22.45
C ASN A 14 -18.71 -3.45 -21.78
N ALA A 15 -18.28 -3.17 -20.54
CA ALA A 15 -17.28 -3.97 -19.86
C ALA A 15 -17.85 -5.32 -19.35
N PRO A 16 -17.05 -6.40 -19.39
CA PRO A 16 -17.39 -7.66 -18.73
C PRO A 16 -17.62 -7.48 -17.23
N ALA A 17 -18.62 -8.19 -16.67
CA ALA A 17 -18.98 -8.11 -15.25
C ALA A 17 -17.80 -8.36 -14.28
N ILE A 18 -16.84 -9.19 -14.69
CA ILE A 18 -15.63 -9.47 -13.90
C ILE A 18 -14.73 -8.23 -13.74
N GLN A 19 -14.65 -7.36 -14.75
CA GLN A 19 -13.85 -6.15 -14.67
C GLN A 19 -14.49 -5.13 -13.72
N ILE A 20 -15.81 -4.99 -13.78
CA ILE A 20 -16.58 -4.17 -12.83
C ILE A 20 -16.36 -4.66 -11.40
N PHE A 21 -16.34 -5.98 -11.20
CA PHE A 21 -16.04 -6.58 -9.91
C PHE A 21 -14.63 -6.25 -9.40
N TYR A 22 -13.60 -6.31 -10.26
CA TYR A 22 -12.24 -5.89 -9.90
C TYR A 22 -12.18 -4.41 -9.52
N ILE A 23 -12.83 -3.55 -10.30
CA ILE A 23 -12.89 -2.11 -10.00
C ILE A 23 -13.56 -1.88 -8.64
N LEU A 24 -14.66 -2.57 -8.35
CA LEU A 24 -15.34 -2.47 -7.05
C LEU A 24 -14.44 -2.89 -5.89
N ILE A 25 -13.73 -4.01 -6.00
CA ILE A 25 -12.79 -4.46 -4.96
C ILE A 25 -11.67 -3.43 -4.76
N LEU A 26 -11.03 -2.99 -5.84
CA LEU A 26 -9.90 -2.05 -5.76
C LEU A 26 -10.33 -0.66 -5.24
N GLY A 27 -11.52 -0.20 -5.63
CA GLY A 27 -12.07 1.08 -5.20
C GLY A 27 -12.57 1.05 -3.75
N VAL A 28 -13.31 0.02 -3.36
CA VAL A 28 -13.91 -0.05 -2.02
C VAL A 28 -12.90 -0.54 -0.99
N LEU A 29 -12.27 -1.70 -1.22
CA LEU A 29 -11.40 -2.33 -0.23
C LEU A 29 -10.01 -1.68 -0.20
N SER A 30 -9.30 -1.71 -1.33
CA SER A 30 -7.91 -1.24 -1.39
C SER A 30 -7.77 0.28 -1.27
N SER A 31 -8.83 1.03 -1.61
CA SER A 31 -8.82 2.49 -1.54
C SER A 31 -9.65 3.01 -0.36
N ALA A 32 -10.99 2.99 -0.45
CA ALA A 32 -11.83 3.65 0.56
C ALA A 32 -11.63 3.09 1.98
N ALA A 33 -11.71 1.77 2.16
CA ALA A 33 -11.54 1.14 3.46
C ALA A 33 -10.11 1.31 3.99
N ALA A 34 -9.09 1.19 3.14
CA ALA A 34 -7.70 1.42 3.51
C ALA A 34 -7.46 2.85 4.01
N TYR A 35 -7.97 3.86 3.30
CA TYR A 35 -7.85 5.27 3.72
C TYR A 35 -8.62 5.55 5.01
N CYS A 36 -9.81 4.97 5.19
CA CYS A 36 -10.55 5.09 6.44
C CYS A 36 -9.78 4.46 7.62
N ALA A 37 -9.20 3.27 7.42
CA ALA A 37 -8.39 2.60 8.43
C ALA A 37 -7.15 3.41 8.79
N TRP A 38 -6.49 4.00 7.78
CA TRP A 38 -5.36 4.90 7.99
C TRP A 38 -5.79 6.15 8.77
N ALA A 39 -6.85 6.85 8.35
CA ALA A 39 -7.34 8.03 9.04
C ALA A 39 -7.65 7.72 10.52
N LYS A 40 -8.26 6.56 10.79
CA LYS A 40 -8.49 6.09 12.15
C LYS A 40 -7.18 5.82 12.90
N ALA A 41 -6.20 5.19 12.27
CA ALA A 41 -4.88 4.96 12.88
C ALA A 41 -4.19 6.29 13.24
N LEU A 42 -4.26 7.30 12.36
CA LEU A 42 -3.74 8.64 12.65
C LEU A 42 -4.47 9.32 13.81
N SER A 43 -5.79 9.15 13.93
CA SER A 43 -6.56 9.71 15.05
C SER A 43 -6.24 9.08 16.40
N LEU A 44 -5.81 7.82 16.41
CA LEU A 44 -5.53 7.06 17.64
C LEU A 44 -4.04 7.08 18.03
N ALA A 45 -3.15 7.32 17.07
CA ALA A 45 -1.71 7.29 17.30
C ALA A 45 -1.23 8.53 18.06
N LYS A 46 -0.30 8.33 19.00
CA LYS A 46 0.35 9.42 19.76
C LYS A 46 1.24 10.31 18.89
N SER A 47 1.70 9.80 17.75
CA SER A 47 2.51 10.56 16.80
C SER A 47 2.25 10.10 15.37
N VAL A 48 2.19 11.07 14.44
CA VAL A 48 2.02 10.82 13.00
C VAL A 48 3.15 9.94 12.48
N SER A 49 4.39 10.17 12.94
CA SER A 49 5.55 9.37 12.55
C SER A 49 5.36 7.88 12.85
N SER A 50 4.69 7.51 13.94
CA SER A 50 4.45 6.09 14.24
C SER A 50 3.58 5.41 13.18
N VAL A 51 2.63 6.13 12.57
CA VAL A 51 1.76 5.60 11.52
C VAL A 51 2.50 5.62 10.17
N SER A 52 3.19 6.71 9.86
CA SER A 52 3.99 6.82 8.63
C SER A 52 5.07 5.74 8.54
N ASN A 53 5.64 5.29 9.68
CA ASN A 53 6.61 4.20 9.69
C ASN A 53 6.06 2.88 9.13
N TYR A 54 4.75 2.62 9.28
CA TYR A 54 4.13 1.42 8.72
C TYR A 54 4.12 1.41 7.19
N MET A 55 4.25 2.57 6.53
CA MET A 55 4.38 2.62 5.07
C MET A 55 5.66 1.94 4.57
N PHE A 56 6.71 1.87 5.39
CA PHE A 56 7.94 1.13 5.03
C PHE A 56 7.72 -0.39 4.96
N VAL A 57 6.64 -0.90 5.58
CA VAL A 57 6.25 -2.31 5.48
C VAL A 57 5.56 -2.59 4.15
N THR A 58 4.90 -1.60 3.54
CA THR A 58 4.19 -1.74 2.25
C THR A 58 5.04 -2.38 1.16
N PRO A 59 6.24 -1.88 0.79
CA PRO A 59 7.01 -2.49 -0.28
C PRO A 59 7.45 -3.93 0.05
N PHE A 60 7.75 -4.24 1.31
CA PHE A 60 8.05 -5.62 1.74
C PHE A 60 6.83 -6.53 1.56
N LEU A 61 5.66 -6.11 2.04
CA LEU A 61 4.43 -6.88 1.93
C LEU A 61 4.03 -7.06 0.45
N THR A 62 4.15 -6.03 -0.36
CA THR A 62 3.91 -6.10 -1.81
C THR A 62 4.85 -7.13 -2.47
N SER A 63 6.13 -7.15 -2.13
CA SER A 63 7.06 -8.17 -2.66
C SER A 63 6.67 -9.58 -2.24
N VAL A 64 6.26 -9.79 -0.98
CA VAL A 64 5.78 -11.09 -0.50
C VAL A 64 4.52 -11.53 -1.25
N LEU A 65 3.55 -10.62 -1.41
CA LEU A 65 2.33 -10.90 -2.17
C LEU A 65 2.62 -11.17 -3.64
N ALA A 66 3.57 -10.48 -4.27
CA ALA A 66 3.99 -10.75 -5.65
C ALA A 66 4.58 -12.16 -5.79
N MET A 67 5.45 -12.59 -4.87
CA MET A 67 5.99 -13.95 -4.86
C MET A 67 4.90 -15.02 -4.67
N VAL A 68 3.95 -14.78 -3.75
CA VAL A 68 2.92 -15.78 -3.38
C VAL A 68 1.77 -15.82 -4.37
N ILE A 69 1.26 -14.66 -4.78
CA ILE A 69 0.06 -14.53 -5.62
C ILE A 69 0.43 -14.55 -7.11
N ALA A 70 1.44 -13.77 -7.52
CA ALA A 70 1.84 -13.69 -8.93
C ALA A 70 2.84 -14.79 -9.31
N GLY A 71 3.43 -15.51 -8.34
CA GLY A 71 4.39 -16.58 -8.59
C GLY A 71 5.74 -16.08 -9.11
N GLU A 72 6.06 -14.81 -8.87
CA GLU A 72 7.33 -14.23 -9.31
C GLU A 72 8.51 -14.90 -8.59
N SER A 73 9.54 -15.25 -9.36
CA SER A 73 10.77 -15.82 -8.81
C SER A 73 11.62 -14.75 -8.12
N VAL A 74 12.34 -15.15 -7.06
CA VAL A 74 13.21 -14.24 -6.33
C VAL A 74 14.47 -13.95 -7.15
N GLU A 75 14.45 -12.84 -7.87
CA GLU A 75 15.63 -12.34 -8.57
C GLU A 75 16.58 -11.60 -7.63
N LYS A 76 17.83 -11.41 -8.09
CA LYS A 76 18.85 -10.67 -7.34
C LYS A 76 18.41 -9.23 -7.04
N SER A 77 17.65 -8.61 -7.95
CA SER A 77 17.03 -7.29 -7.77
C SER A 77 16.06 -7.26 -6.58
N THR A 78 15.20 -8.28 -6.44
CA THR A 78 14.26 -8.44 -5.33
C THR A 78 14.99 -8.58 -3.99
N VAL A 79 16.11 -9.33 -3.96
CA VAL A 79 16.93 -9.47 -2.75
C VAL A 79 17.56 -8.14 -2.34
N ILE A 80 18.17 -7.41 -3.28
CA ILE A 80 18.79 -6.10 -3.01
C ILE A 80 17.73 -5.10 -2.55
N GLY A 81 16.58 -5.05 -3.22
CA GLY A 81 15.45 -4.21 -2.81
C GLY A 81 14.96 -4.56 -1.40
N GLY A 82 14.83 -5.85 -1.09
CA GLY A 82 14.48 -6.34 0.24
C GLY A 82 15.45 -5.86 1.32
N ILE A 83 16.76 -5.97 1.10
CA ILE A 83 17.78 -5.47 2.03
C ILE A 83 17.62 -3.97 2.28
N ILE A 84 17.40 -3.17 1.24
CA ILE A 84 17.21 -1.72 1.36
C ILE A 84 15.95 -1.40 2.19
N ILE A 85 14.83 -2.11 1.95
CA ILE A 85 13.58 -1.94 2.71
C ILE A 85 13.80 -2.25 4.20
N PHE A 86 14.47 -3.36 4.52
CA PHE A 86 14.77 -3.72 5.91
C PHE A 86 15.71 -2.72 6.58
N ALA A 87 16.74 -2.24 5.87
CA ALA A 87 17.63 -1.21 6.38
C ALA A 87 16.87 0.09 6.70
N GLY A 88 15.99 0.53 5.82
CA GLY A 88 15.10 1.69 6.04
C GLY A 88 14.19 1.49 7.25
N LEU A 89 13.56 0.32 7.39
CA LEU A 89 12.69 -0.01 8.52
C LEU A 89 13.43 0.02 9.86
N ILE A 90 14.62 -0.57 9.93
CA ILE A 90 15.46 -0.57 11.13
C ILE A 90 15.87 0.86 11.48
N LEU A 91 16.38 1.62 10.50
CA LEU A 91 16.80 3.00 10.71
C LEU A 91 15.65 3.85 11.28
N PHE A 92 14.46 3.75 10.69
CA PHE A 92 13.32 4.55 11.12
C PHE A 92 12.76 4.13 12.48
N THR A 93 12.77 2.83 12.77
CA THR A 93 12.33 2.29 14.07
C THR A 93 13.29 2.67 15.19
N VAL A 94 14.60 2.61 14.93
CA VAL A 94 15.65 3.00 15.89
C VAL A 94 15.67 4.51 16.09
N ALA A 95 15.58 5.31 15.02
CA ALA A 95 15.50 6.77 15.12
C ALA A 95 14.29 7.23 15.95
N GLY A 96 13.13 6.58 15.79
CA GLY A 96 11.95 6.84 16.59
C GLY A 96 12.14 6.55 18.10
N LYS A 97 12.96 5.55 18.45
CA LYS A 97 13.32 5.26 19.87
C LYS A 97 14.28 6.30 20.45
N ILE A 98 15.20 6.84 19.64
CA ILE A 98 16.16 7.87 20.07
C ILE A 98 15.46 9.20 20.39
N GLN A 99 14.46 9.58 19.59
CA GLN A 99 13.66 10.80 19.81
C GLN A 99 12.83 10.76 21.10
N LYS A 100 12.45 9.57 21.58
CA LYS A 100 11.64 9.41 22.80
C LYS A 100 12.46 9.47 24.11
N LYS A 101 13.80 9.50 24.01
CA LYS A 101 14.73 9.46 25.14
C LYS A 101 15.39 10.83 25.43
N LYS A 102 15.14 11.85 24.60
CA LYS A 102 15.40 13.25 24.90
C LYS A 102 14.12 13.92 25.36
#